data_AF-B6E639-F1
#
_entry.id   AF-B6E639-F1
#
_cell.length_a   1.000
_cell.length_b   1.000
_cell.length_c   1.000
_cell.angle_alpha   90.00
_cell.angle_beta   90.00
_cell.angle_gamma   90.00
#
_symmetry.space_group_name_H-M   'P 1'
#
loop_
_entity.id
_entity.type
_entity.pdbx_description
1 polymer ?
#
loop_
_entity_poly.entity_id
_entity_poly.type
_entity_poly.pdbx_seq_one_letter_code
_entity_poly.pdbx_strand_id
1 'polypeptide(L)' 'MPVLDGLRYGEPVDGSPSHANHVQRQKIVIVGLGMVAISLIEKIIKQDTEQKYDIVVIG' A
#
# COMPACT_ATOMS: atom_id res chain seq x y z
N MET A 1 -42.10 -23.29 -9.00
CA MET A 1 -40.79 -22.69 -8.65
C MET A 1 -39.94 -23.80 -8.04
N PRO A 2 -38.64 -23.93 -8.39
CA PRO A 2 -37.60 -22.91 -8.20
C PRO A 2 -37.06 -22.40 -9.56
N VAL A 3 -36.90 -21.09 -9.80
CA VAL A 3 -36.00 -20.07 -9.21
C VAL A 3 -34.58 -20.19 -9.79
N LEU A 4 -34.23 -19.21 -10.63
CA LEU A 4 -32.88 -18.93 -11.11
C LEU A 4 -32.04 -18.39 -9.94
N ASP A 5 -30.89 -18.99 -9.64
CA ASP A 5 -29.97 -18.44 -8.63
C ASP A 5 -28.49 -18.76 -8.92
N GLY A 6 -27.68 -17.69 -8.93
CA GLY A 6 -26.21 -17.67 -8.83
C GLY A 6 -25.43 -18.19 -10.03
N LEU A 7 -24.85 -17.39 -10.94
CA LEU A 7 -24.00 -16.23 -10.69
C LEU A 7 -23.25 -16.27 -9.35
N ARG A 8 -22.56 -17.37 -9.05
CA ARG A 8 -21.33 -17.32 -8.27
C ARG A 8 -20.22 -18.00 -9.03
N TYR A 9 -19.71 -17.22 -9.99
CA TYR A 9 -18.28 -17.04 -10.25
C TYR A 9 -17.45 -17.73 -9.17
N GLY A 10 -16.79 -18.83 -9.54
CA GLY A 10 -15.84 -19.48 -8.65
C GLY A 10 -14.86 -18.43 -8.17
N GLU A 11 -14.84 -18.21 -6.86
CA GLU A 11 -13.78 -17.44 -6.22
C GLU A 11 -12.45 -18.07 -6.65
N PRO A 12 -11.55 -17.33 -7.32
CA PRO A 12 -10.16 -17.73 -7.30
C PRO A 12 -9.69 -17.55 -5.86
N VAL A 13 -9.62 -18.66 -5.13
CA VAL A 13 -8.83 -18.81 -3.92
C VAL A 13 -7.36 -18.78 -4.34
N ASP A 14 -6.92 -17.60 -4.78
CA ASP A 14 -5.52 -17.33 -5.09
C ASP A 14 -5.13 -16.08 -4.31
N GLY A 15 -4.75 -16.30 -3.05
CA GLY A 15 -4.05 -15.35 -2.21
C GLY A 15 -2.63 -15.06 -2.71
N SER A 16 -2.43 -14.96 -4.02
CA SER A 16 -1.20 -14.44 -4.61
C SER A 16 -1.38 -12.94 -4.82
N PRO A 17 -0.53 -12.08 -4.22
CA PRO A 17 -0.57 -10.66 -4.51
C PRO A 17 -0.25 -10.50 -5.99
N SER A 18 -1.25 -10.06 -6.75
CA SER A 18 -1.16 -9.71 -8.15
C SER A 18 0.04 -8.80 -8.37
N HIS A 19 1.13 -9.35 -8.92
CA HIS A 19 2.22 -8.58 -9.52
C HIS A 19 1.73 -7.98 -10.85
N ALA A 20 0.64 -7.20 -10.80
CA ALA A 20 0.15 -6.43 -11.93
C ALA A 20 0.79 -5.05 -11.85
N ASN A 21 1.94 -4.90 -12.52
CA ASN A 21 2.48 -3.61 -12.95
C ASN A 21 2.55 -2.52 -11.86
N HIS A 22 3.09 -2.86 -10.70
CA HIS A 22 3.29 -1.88 -9.64
C HIS A 22 4.62 -1.16 -9.88
N VAL A 23 4.53 0.15 -10.15
CA VAL A 23 5.55 1.11 -9.67
C VAL A 23 5.83 0.68 -8.23
N GLN A 24 7.01 0.09 -8.00
CA GLN A 24 7.35 -0.52 -6.71
C GLN A 24 7.34 0.60 -5.67
N ARG A 25 6.20 0.79 -5.00
CA ARG A 25 6.09 1.72 -3.90
C ARG A 25 6.88 1.13 -2.75
N GLN A 26 8.04 1.71 -2.47
CA GLN A 26 8.90 1.28 -1.38
C GLN A 26 8.30 1.76 -0.07
N LYS A 27 8.22 0.87 0.93
CA LYS A 27 7.60 1.20 2.20
C LYS A 27 8.65 1.65 3.19
N ILE A 28 8.46 2.83 3.80
CA ILE A 28 9.34 3.37 4.83
C ILE A 28 8.59 3.36 6.16
N VAL A 29 9.14 2.66 7.15
CA VAL A 29 8.58 2.63 8.51
C VAL A 29 9.45 3.46 9.42
N ILE A 30 8.86 4.45 10.09
CA ILE A 30 9.54 5.32 11.04
C ILE A 30 8.98 5.02 12.44
N VAL A 31 9.85 4.73 13.40
CA VAL A 31 9.47 4.50 14.79
C VAL A 31 9.83 5.72 15.63
N GLY A 32 8.82 6.33 16.26
CA GLY A 32 8.92 7.54 17.08
C GLY A 32 8.51 8.82 16.33
N LEU A 33 7.53 9.55 16.87
CA LEU A 33 7.02 10.81 16.33
C LEU A 33 7.79 12.02 16.93
N GLY A 34 9.09 12.12 16.65
CA GLY A 34 9.91 13.23 17.09
C GLY A 34 10.12 14.30 16.02
N MET A 35 10.83 15.37 16.37
CA MET A 35 11.32 16.36 15.40
C MET A 35 12.11 15.70 14.26
N VAL A 36 12.84 14.63 14.57
CA VAL A 36 13.64 13.87 13.60
C VAL A 36 12.76 13.18 12.55
N ALA A 37 11.67 12.54 12.97
CA ALA A 37 10.76 11.84 12.06
C ALA A 37 10.08 12.80 11.09
N ILE A 38 9.60 13.94 11.59
CA ILE A 38 8.91 14.94 10.77
C ILE A 38 9.87 15.54 9.73
N SER A 39 11.09 15.88 10.16
CA SER A 39 12.13 16.43 9.26
C SER A 39 12.53 15.43 8.17
N LEU A 40 12.59 14.15 8.51
CA LEU A 40 12.91 13.08 7.57
C LEU A 40 11.80 12.89 6.52
N ILE A 41 10.54 12.87 6.95
CA ILE A 41 9.37 12.78 6.06
C ILE A 41 9.35 13.98 5.12
N GLU A 42 9.53 15.20 5.65
CA GLU A 42 9.54 16.42 4.87
C GLU A 42 10.64 16.40 3.80
N LYS A 43 11.84 15.92 4.17
CA LYS A 43 12.97 15.81 3.24
C LYS A 43 12.72 14.77 2.16
N ILE A 44 12.13 13.62 2.51
CA ILE A 44 11.78 12.57 1.55
C ILE A 44 10.73 13.10 0.57
N ILE A 45 9.62 13.68 1.03
CA ILE A 45 8.57 14.21 0.16
C ILE A 45 9.12 15.29 -0.81
N LYS A 46 10.04 16.13 -0.34
CA LYS A 46 10.65 17.19 -1.17
C LYS A 46 11.64 16.67 -2.21
N GLN A 47 12.39 15.59 -1.91
CA GLN A 47 13.34 14.99 -2.86
C GLN A 47 12.67 13.98 -3.80
N ASP A 48 11.59 13.32 -3.35
CA ASP A 48 10.88 12.32 -4.12
C ASP A 48 9.78 12.91 -4.97
N THR A 49 10.14 13.28 -6.21
CA THR A 49 9.18 13.75 -7.22
C THR A 49 8.21 12.65 -7.68
N GLU A 50 8.54 11.37 -7.43
CA GLU A 50 7.84 10.23 -8.04
C GLU A 50 6.81 9.55 -7.13
N GLN A 51 6.50 10.07 -5.93
CA GLN A 51 5.52 9.48 -4.98
C GLN A 51 5.68 7.95 -4.82
N LYS A 52 6.95 7.50 -4.83
CA LYS A 52 7.31 6.08 -4.77
C LYS A 52 7.31 5.52 -3.35
N TYR A 53 7.02 6.31 -2.33
CA TYR A 53 7.15 5.87 -0.95
C TYR A 53 5.83 5.93 -0.20
N ASP A 54 5.50 4.82 0.46
CA ASP A 54 4.43 4.74 1.43
C ASP A 54 5.06 4.84 2.83
N ILE A 55 4.82 5.95 3.53
CA ILE A 55 5.47 6.27 4.81
C ILE A 55 4.50 5.96 5.95
N VAL A 56 4.89 5.03 6.81
CA VAL A 56 4.12 4.65 8.00
C VAL A 56 4.90 5.06 9.24
N VAL A 57 4.28 5.86 10.10
CA VAL A 57 4.86 6.27 11.39
C VAL A 57 4.20 5.50 12.51
N ILE A 58 5.01 4.86 13.34
CA ILE A 58 4.59 4.13 14.54
C ILE A 58 5.14 4.91 15.74
N GLY A 59 4.24 5.49 16.52
CA GLY A 59 4.55 6.25 17.73
C GLY A 59 4.35 5.41 18.99
#